data_AF-J0Q2J5-F1
#
_entry.id   AF-J0Q2J5-F1
#
_cell.length_a   1.000
_cell.length_b   1.000
_cell.length_c   1.000
_cell.angle_alpha   90.00
_cell.angle_beta   90.00
_cell.angle_gamma   90.00
#
_symmetry.space_group_name_H-M   'P 1'
#
loop_
_entity.id
_entity.type
_entity.pdbx_description
1 polymer ?
#
loop_
_entity_poly.entity_id
_entity_poly.type
_entity_poly.pdbx_seq_one_letter_code
_entity_poly.pdbx_strand_id
1 'polypeptide(L)'
;MVGQSLDTIGPIYFKQGYSGYIGLQNNGNGVHSFNFSIWDTKKWKSGPCYLFSHEGSGVQCHIRVPWKIGRQYKIEVSRKGNLVTGTVTDLLNGKTTIVGVIEVPNTFGKLYASSGFVEEYSQGTNELSSCFAMGPQSSIFANPIGDGKVKAKQYTYSYGNCNDHRVVQTACHDEACTNAINLGGIAPSNAFEVPLINERNISVQTLSHALKKEDLVVIHSYDGHWAKNIFFPQAGAFK
;
A
#
# COMPACT_ATOMS: atom_id res chain seq x y z
N MET A 1 2.77 -2.79 -20.86
CA MET A 1 3.28 -2.62 -19.48
C MET A 1 2.94 -1.18 -19.09
N VAL A 2 1.78 -0.96 -18.46
CA VAL A 2 1.38 0.39 -18.04
C VAL A 2 2.13 0.70 -16.76
N GLY A 3 2.92 1.78 -16.81
CA GLY A 3 3.57 2.36 -15.65
C GLY A 3 2.51 2.76 -14.65
N GLN A 4 2.53 2.17 -13.47
CA GLN A 4 1.65 2.60 -12.40
C GLN A 4 2.46 3.48 -11.47
N SER A 5 1.90 4.66 -11.26
CA SER A 5 2.34 5.65 -10.30
C SER A 5 1.91 5.17 -8.92
N LEU A 6 2.75 4.43 -8.20
CA LEU A 6 2.43 4.09 -6.81
C LEU A 6 3.47 4.43 -5.78
N ASP A 7 2.90 4.82 -4.67
CA ASP A 7 3.58 5.19 -3.46
C ASP A 7 3.46 4.06 -2.45
N THR A 8 4.59 3.58 -1.95
CA THR A 8 4.67 2.78 -0.72
C THR A 8 5.26 3.68 0.33
N ILE A 9 4.40 4.35 1.08
CA ILE A 9 4.78 5.50 1.89
C ILE A 9 4.32 5.29 3.34
N GLY A 10 5.16 5.73 4.29
CA GLY A 10 4.78 5.80 5.69
C GLY A 10 4.62 7.24 6.16
N PRO A 11 3.40 7.70 6.51
CA PRO A 11 3.21 8.93 7.23
C PRO A 11 3.96 8.89 8.55
N ILE A 12 4.53 10.04 8.90
CA ILE A 12 5.13 10.31 10.20
C ILE A 12 4.39 11.48 10.84
N TYR A 13 4.00 11.32 12.09
CA TYR A 13 3.25 12.34 12.82
C TYR A 13 4.08 12.91 13.96
N PHE A 14 4.12 14.24 14.03
CA PHE A 14 4.82 14.99 15.06
C PHE A 14 3.81 15.46 16.11
N LYS A 15 4.16 15.35 17.40
CA LYS A 15 3.35 15.99 18.46
C LYS A 15 3.39 17.50 18.23
N GLN A 16 2.25 18.20 18.29
CA GLN A 16 2.20 19.66 18.12
C GLN A 16 2.85 20.15 16.80
N GLY A 17 2.77 19.33 15.75
CA GLY A 17 3.31 19.64 14.43
C GLY A 17 2.48 18.97 13.34
N TYR A 18 2.86 19.23 12.09
CA TYR A 18 2.25 18.60 10.92
C TYR A 18 2.88 17.25 10.63
N SER A 19 2.21 16.45 9.81
CA SER A 19 2.75 15.18 9.35
C SER A 19 3.86 15.38 8.31
N GLY A 20 4.49 14.28 7.97
CA GLY A 20 5.30 14.10 6.77
C GLY A 20 5.12 12.68 6.27
N TYR A 21 5.88 12.31 5.26
CA TYR A 21 5.89 10.95 4.77
C TYR A 21 7.22 10.59 4.11
N ILE A 22 7.61 9.33 4.14
CA ILE A 22 8.75 8.80 3.39
C ILE A 22 8.36 7.49 2.72
N GLY A 23 8.84 7.25 1.51
CA GLY A 23 8.58 6.00 0.82
C GLY A 23 9.27 5.81 -0.51
N LEU A 24 8.84 4.75 -1.18
CA LEU A 24 9.26 4.36 -2.50
C LEU A 24 8.15 4.73 -3.48
N GLN A 25 8.50 5.41 -4.56
CA GLN A 25 7.55 5.68 -5.66
C GLN A 25 7.98 4.90 -6.90
N ASN A 26 7.02 4.21 -7.50
CA ASN A 26 7.11 3.72 -8.88
C ASN A 26 6.48 4.79 -9.75
N ASN A 27 7.24 5.48 -10.59
CA ASN A 27 6.73 6.54 -11.48
C ASN A 27 6.40 6.00 -12.89
N GLY A 28 6.27 4.67 -13.02
CA GLY A 28 6.07 4.01 -14.29
C GLY A 28 7.33 3.95 -15.17
N ASN A 29 7.26 3.19 -16.27
CA ASN A 29 8.34 3.06 -17.27
C ASN A 29 9.73 2.71 -16.69
N GLY A 30 9.76 1.92 -15.61
CA GLY A 30 10.99 1.53 -14.91
C GLY A 30 11.65 2.68 -14.12
N VAL A 31 10.95 3.80 -13.94
CA VAL A 31 11.40 4.95 -13.18
C VAL A 31 11.00 4.80 -11.72
N HIS A 32 12.00 4.74 -10.87
CA HIS A 32 11.82 4.52 -9.45
C HIS A 32 12.46 5.67 -8.66
N SER A 33 11.84 6.07 -7.56
CA SER A 33 12.37 7.11 -6.68
C SER A 33 12.11 6.81 -5.21
N PHE A 34 12.88 7.48 -4.36
CA PHE A 34 12.54 7.67 -2.96
C PHE A 34 12.01 9.09 -2.78
N ASN A 35 10.94 9.21 -2.03
CA ASN A 35 10.28 10.48 -1.75
C ASN A 35 10.20 10.69 -0.24
N PHE A 36 10.52 11.89 0.24
CA PHE A 36 10.46 12.26 1.64
C PHE A 36 9.97 13.70 1.79
N SER A 37 8.78 13.87 2.34
CA SER A 37 8.11 15.17 2.47
C SER A 37 7.73 15.45 3.91
N ILE A 38 7.79 16.72 4.32
CA ILE A 38 7.21 17.19 5.60
C ILE A 38 6.47 18.49 5.32
N TRP A 39 5.24 18.58 5.81
CA TRP A 39 4.41 19.79 5.72
C TRP A 39 4.84 20.85 6.74
N ASP A 40 4.47 22.11 6.48
CA ASP A 40 4.70 23.28 7.33
C ASP A 40 6.17 23.48 7.73
N THR A 41 7.05 23.27 6.76
CA THR A 41 8.46 23.61 6.82
C THR A 41 8.91 24.25 5.51
N LYS A 42 9.95 25.06 5.58
CA LYS A 42 10.54 25.78 4.44
C LYS A 42 12.05 25.57 4.31
N LYS A 43 12.65 24.73 5.16
CA LYS A 43 14.10 24.59 5.28
C LYS A 43 14.53 23.14 5.25
N TRP A 44 15.68 22.90 4.65
CA TRP A 44 16.37 21.62 4.69
C TRP A 44 17.87 21.86 4.77
N LYS A 45 18.56 20.88 5.34
CA LYS A 45 20.01 20.89 5.49
C LYS A 45 20.72 20.22 4.32
N SER A 46 20.15 19.14 3.78
CA SER A 46 20.78 18.37 2.70
C SER A 46 19.78 17.48 1.95
N GLY A 47 20.13 17.10 0.74
CA GLY A 47 19.32 16.29 -0.18
C GLY A 47 18.78 17.11 -1.35
N PRO A 48 18.35 16.47 -2.45
CA PRO A 48 17.70 17.15 -3.55
C PRO A 48 16.26 17.48 -3.16
N CYS A 49 16.10 18.56 -2.41
CA CYS A 49 14.83 19.00 -1.85
C CYS A 49 14.36 20.31 -2.47
N TYR A 50 13.05 20.50 -2.47
CA TYR A 50 12.36 21.69 -2.97
C TYR A 50 11.08 21.92 -2.16
N LEU A 51 10.50 23.11 -2.32
CA LEU A 51 9.22 23.45 -1.72
C LEU A 51 8.06 22.90 -2.55
N PHE A 52 7.03 22.39 -1.90
CA PHE A 52 5.75 22.04 -2.54
C PHE A 52 4.61 22.91 -1.99
N SER A 53 3.52 23.07 -2.75
CA SER A 53 2.39 23.95 -2.37
C SER A 53 1.00 23.51 -2.87
N HIS A 54 0.86 22.38 -3.57
CA HIS A 54 -0.40 21.99 -4.21
C HIS A 54 -1.43 21.40 -3.21
N GLU A 55 -0.98 20.63 -2.23
CA GLU A 55 -1.82 19.94 -1.24
C GLU A 55 -1.40 20.34 0.19
N GLY A 56 -1.43 21.66 0.43
CA GLY A 56 -0.69 22.28 1.52
C GLY A 56 0.75 22.59 1.11
N SER A 57 1.55 23.08 2.05
CA SER A 57 2.92 23.51 1.76
C SER A 57 3.95 22.87 2.68
N GLY A 58 5.15 22.66 2.17
CA GLY A 58 6.22 22.00 2.90
C GLY A 58 7.50 21.84 2.10
N VAL A 59 8.37 20.96 2.57
CA VAL A 59 9.58 20.54 1.88
C VAL A 59 9.43 19.09 1.42
N GLN A 60 9.81 18.83 0.18
CA GLN A 60 9.88 17.50 -0.41
C GLN A 60 11.31 17.25 -0.91
N CYS A 61 11.87 16.10 -0.56
CA CYS A 61 13.13 15.58 -1.06
C CYS A 61 12.86 14.37 -1.94
N HIS A 62 13.32 14.41 -3.18
CA HIS A 62 13.02 13.37 -4.17
C HIS A 62 14.30 12.91 -4.86
N ILE A 63 14.63 11.62 -4.70
CA ILE A 63 15.82 11.02 -5.32
C ILE A 63 15.39 9.93 -6.28
N ARG A 64 15.77 10.04 -7.56
CA ARG A 64 15.62 8.95 -8.52
C ARG A 64 16.61 7.84 -8.18
N VAL A 65 16.10 6.66 -7.83
CA VAL A 65 16.90 5.49 -7.44
C VAL A 65 16.28 4.26 -8.11
N PRO A 66 17.07 3.40 -8.79
CA PRO A 66 16.54 2.19 -9.41
C PRO A 66 16.32 1.09 -8.36
N TRP A 67 15.47 1.35 -7.36
CA TRP A 67 15.03 0.32 -6.41
C TRP A 67 14.38 -0.84 -7.17
N LYS A 68 14.30 -2.02 -6.56
CA LYS A 68 13.87 -3.25 -7.24
C LYS A 68 12.65 -3.83 -6.56
N ILE A 69 11.66 -4.20 -7.37
CA ILE A 69 10.49 -4.96 -6.94
C ILE A 69 10.95 -6.30 -6.34
N GLY A 70 10.26 -6.77 -5.31
CA GLY A 70 10.59 -8.02 -4.61
C GLY A 70 11.78 -7.93 -3.67
N ARG A 71 12.36 -6.74 -3.45
CA ARG A 71 13.38 -6.51 -2.43
C ARG A 71 12.80 -5.92 -1.17
N GLN A 72 13.41 -6.27 -0.04
CA GLN A 72 13.07 -5.69 1.24
C GLN A 72 13.87 -4.42 1.48
N TYR A 73 13.16 -3.35 1.83
CA TYR A 73 13.73 -2.07 2.18
C TYR A 73 13.40 -1.73 3.62
N LYS A 74 14.39 -1.24 4.37
CA LYS A 74 14.16 -0.62 5.67
C LYS A 74 14.05 0.89 5.46
N ILE A 75 12.91 1.44 5.86
CA ILE A 75 12.68 2.89 5.91
C ILE A 75 12.87 3.34 7.35
N GLU A 76 13.67 4.38 7.55
CA GLU A 76 13.93 4.95 8.87
C GLU A 76 13.74 6.47 8.83
N VAL A 77 13.03 6.97 9.83
CA VAL A 77 12.94 8.41 10.10
C VAL A 77 13.49 8.65 11.49
N SER A 78 14.51 9.50 11.57
CA SER A 78 15.10 9.90 12.83
C SER A 78 15.01 11.41 13.01
N ARG A 79 15.04 11.87 14.26
CA ARG A 79 15.04 13.28 14.60
C ARG A 79 16.16 13.61 15.58
N LYS A 80 16.93 14.65 15.28
CA LYS A 80 17.96 15.22 16.17
C LYS A 80 17.79 16.73 16.24
N GLY A 81 17.32 17.24 17.39
CA GLY A 81 16.93 18.64 17.53
C GLY A 81 15.75 18.96 16.61
N ASN A 82 15.92 19.93 15.72
CA ASN A 82 14.94 20.32 14.70
C ASN A 82 15.21 19.67 13.32
N LEU A 83 16.21 18.80 13.20
CA LEU A 83 16.53 18.10 11.96
C LEU A 83 15.85 16.73 11.94
N VAL A 84 15.13 16.45 10.86
CA VAL A 84 14.48 15.17 10.59
C VAL A 84 15.16 14.54 9.38
N THR A 85 15.66 13.32 9.55
CA THR A 85 16.40 12.59 8.52
C THR A 85 15.58 11.42 8.04
N GLY A 86 15.34 11.36 6.73
CA GLY A 86 14.70 10.24 6.05
C GLY A 86 15.75 9.35 5.39
N THR A 87 15.71 8.05 5.66
CA THR A 87 16.69 7.08 5.17
C THR A 87 16.01 5.82 4.65
N VAL A 88 16.53 5.30 3.53
CA VAL A 88 16.10 4.02 2.94
C VAL A 88 17.31 3.11 2.77
N THR A 89 17.24 1.90 3.33
CA THR A 89 18.28 0.88 3.22
C THR A 89 17.77 -0.32 2.44
N ASP A 90 18.44 -0.69 1.35
CA ASP A 90 18.22 -1.97 0.67
C ASP A 90 18.82 -3.09 1.53
N LEU A 91 17.98 -3.95 2.10
CA LEU A 91 18.43 -4.97 3.04
C LEU A 91 19.19 -6.12 2.38
N LEU A 92 19.06 -6.28 1.05
CA LEU A 92 19.79 -7.33 0.33
C LEU A 92 21.29 -7.03 0.24
N ASN A 93 21.67 -5.77 0.05
CA ASN A 93 23.07 -5.36 -0.13
C ASN A 93 23.57 -4.39 0.95
N GLY A 94 22.73 -4.00 1.90
CA GLY A 94 23.05 -3.06 2.98
C GLY A 94 23.20 -1.60 2.55
N LYS A 95 22.96 -1.27 1.27
CA LYS A 95 23.15 0.09 0.76
C LYS A 95 22.12 1.03 1.38
N THR A 96 22.61 2.01 2.12
CA THR A 96 21.81 3.03 2.77
C THR A 96 21.83 4.33 1.96
N THR A 97 20.66 4.91 1.72
CA THR A 97 20.46 6.18 1.03
C THR A 97 19.78 7.16 1.96
N ILE A 98 20.44 8.29 2.25
CA ILE A 98 19.78 9.42 2.91
C ILE A 98 18.97 10.16 1.84
N VAL A 99 17.65 10.15 1.97
CA VAL A 99 16.74 10.81 1.02
C VAL A 99 16.80 12.33 1.21
N GLY A 100 16.85 12.77 2.46
CA GLY A 100 16.98 14.18 2.81
C GLY A 100 17.07 14.42 4.31
N VAL A 101 17.47 15.63 4.67
CA VAL A 101 17.47 16.13 6.05
C VAL A 101 16.69 17.44 6.06
N ILE A 102 15.46 17.40 6.56
CA ILE A 102 14.52 18.52 6.58
C ILE A 102 14.58 19.18 7.96
N GLU A 103 14.61 20.52 7.99
CA GLU A 103 14.59 21.29 9.23
C GLU A 103 13.14 21.67 9.54
N VAL A 104 12.58 21.15 10.63
CA VAL A 104 11.20 21.45 11.05
C VAL A 104 11.15 22.58 12.08
N PRO A 105 10.01 23.27 12.27
CA PRO A 105 9.87 24.24 13.34
C PRO A 105 10.20 23.66 14.72
N ASN A 106 10.77 24.49 15.60
CA ASN A 106 11.08 24.08 16.99
C ASN A 106 9.83 23.71 17.80
N THR A 107 8.65 24.14 17.36
CA THR A 107 7.36 23.77 17.96
C THR A 107 6.97 22.31 17.71
N PHE A 108 7.50 21.68 16.65
CA PHE A 108 7.22 20.28 16.40
C PHE A 108 7.90 19.42 17.48
N GLY A 109 7.12 18.62 18.18
CA GLY A 109 7.55 17.66 19.17
C GLY A 109 8.09 16.35 18.58
N LYS A 110 8.13 15.31 19.41
CA LYS A 110 8.61 13.97 19.02
C LYS A 110 7.69 13.33 17.97
N LEU A 111 8.26 12.40 17.19
CA LEU A 111 7.50 11.43 16.42
C LEU A 111 6.68 10.58 17.39
N TYR A 112 5.39 10.39 17.12
CA TYR A 112 4.50 9.65 18.04
C TYR A 112 3.60 8.61 17.39
N ALA A 113 3.40 8.71 16.08
CA ALA A 113 2.62 7.75 15.32
C ALA A 113 3.20 7.64 13.90
N SER A 114 2.90 6.52 13.27
CA SER A 114 3.17 6.27 11.86
C SER A 114 2.10 5.34 11.31
N SER A 115 1.80 5.47 10.02
CA SER A 115 1.03 4.52 9.24
C SER A 115 1.85 4.09 8.02
N GLY A 116 1.40 3.07 7.30
CA GLY A 116 1.88 2.76 5.95
C GLY A 116 0.69 2.79 5.00
N PHE A 117 0.88 3.29 3.79
CA PHE A 117 -0.15 3.26 2.75
C PHE A 117 0.44 2.88 1.39
N VAL A 118 -0.45 2.36 0.54
CA VAL A 118 -0.22 2.23 -0.89
C VAL A 118 -1.25 3.09 -1.60
N GLU A 119 -0.78 3.94 -2.51
CA GLU A 119 -1.63 4.85 -3.27
C GLU A 119 -1.30 4.76 -4.75
N GLU A 120 -2.32 4.73 -5.60
CA GLU A 120 -2.18 5.03 -7.03
C GLU A 120 -2.43 6.52 -7.19
N TYR A 121 -1.39 7.28 -7.53
CA TYR A 121 -1.41 8.75 -7.49
C TYR A 121 -1.53 9.38 -8.88
N SER A 122 -1.95 8.62 -9.90
CA SER A 122 -2.17 9.18 -11.23
C SER A 122 -3.32 10.20 -11.19
N GLN A 123 -3.12 11.35 -11.83
CA GLN A 123 -4.06 12.46 -11.81
C GLN A 123 -4.27 13.05 -13.21
N GLY A 124 -5.43 13.68 -13.41
CA GLY A 124 -5.76 14.39 -14.65
C GLY A 124 -5.81 13.44 -15.84
N THR A 125 -5.09 13.77 -16.92
CA THR A 125 -5.07 12.92 -18.13
C THR A 125 -4.36 11.58 -17.95
N ASN A 126 -3.63 11.40 -16.84
CA ASN A 126 -2.96 10.15 -16.51
C ASN A 126 -3.80 9.27 -15.58
N GLU A 127 -4.91 9.79 -15.06
CA GLU A 127 -5.80 9.04 -14.17
C GLU A 127 -6.31 7.77 -14.85
N LEU A 128 -6.30 6.67 -14.11
CA LEU A 128 -6.79 5.39 -14.61
C LEU A 128 -8.30 5.45 -14.86
N SER A 129 -8.76 4.86 -15.97
CA SER A 129 -10.18 4.81 -16.32
C SER A 129 -11.04 4.02 -15.33
N SER A 130 -10.42 3.10 -14.58
CA SER A 130 -11.04 2.35 -13.50
C SER A 130 -9.99 1.65 -12.65
N CYS A 131 -10.40 1.16 -11.47
CA CYS A 131 -9.61 0.23 -10.65
C CYS A 131 -9.08 -0.99 -11.38
N PHE A 132 -9.86 -1.51 -12.32
CA PHE A 132 -9.52 -2.71 -13.08
C PHE A 132 -8.36 -2.46 -14.06
N ALA A 133 -8.03 -1.18 -14.33
CA ALA A 133 -6.89 -0.79 -15.14
C ALA A 133 -5.56 -0.78 -14.35
N MET A 134 -5.60 -0.81 -13.02
CA MET A 134 -4.39 -1.04 -12.23
C MET A 134 -3.87 -2.43 -12.54
N GLY A 135 -2.58 -2.57 -12.84
CA GLY A 135 -1.96 -3.89 -13.01
C GLY A 135 -1.65 -4.57 -11.67
N PRO A 136 -1.16 -5.83 -11.72
CA PRO A 136 -0.92 -6.65 -10.53
C PRO A 136 0.18 -6.10 -9.65
N GLN A 137 -0.09 -5.99 -8.34
CA GLN A 137 0.85 -5.52 -7.33
C GLN A 137 0.61 -6.14 -5.97
N SER A 138 1.66 -6.16 -5.15
CA SER A 138 1.57 -6.51 -3.74
C SER A 138 2.71 -5.86 -2.97
N SER A 139 2.44 -5.50 -1.72
CA SER A 139 3.47 -5.09 -0.78
C SER A 139 3.20 -5.62 0.62
N ILE A 140 4.26 -5.69 1.42
CA ILE A 140 4.24 -6.17 2.80
C ILE A 140 4.91 -5.11 3.66
N PHE A 141 4.20 -4.66 4.68
CA PHE A 141 4.67 -3.70 5.68
C PHE A 141 4.86 -4.41 7.00
N ALA A 142 6.10 -4.57 7.45
CA ALA A 142 6.36 -5.00 8.82
C ALA A 142 5.89 -3.92 9.81
N ASN A 143 5.57 -4.31 11.06
CA ASN A 143 5.23 -3.34 12.11
C ASN A 143 6.38 -2.33 12.31
N PRO A 144 6.10 -1.02 12.35
CA PRO A 144 7.13 -0.04 12.67
C PRO A 144 7.58 -0.22 14.11
N ILE A 145 8.87 0.06 14.34
CA ILE A 145 9.51 -0.06 15.64
C ILE A 145 9.99 1.32 16.05
N GLY A 146 9.37 1.88 17.09
CA GLY A 146 9.78 3.14 17.70
C GLY A 146 11.01 2.94 18.58
N ASP A 147 12.04 3.75 18.37
CA ASP A 147 13.30 3.77 19.14
C ASP A 147 13.96 2.38 19.29
N GLY A 148 13.72 1.47 18.34
CA GLY A 148 14.21 0.09 18.38
C GLY A 148 13.59 -0.80 19.47
N LYS A 149 12.56 -0.31 20.18
CA LYS A 149 12.00 -0.98 21.37
C LYS A 149 10.49 -1.21 21.32
N VAL A 150 9.75 -0.26 20.73
CA VAL A 150 8.29 -0.27 20.78
C VAL A 150 7.75 -0.71 19.42
N LYS A 151 7.28 -1.97 19.33
CA LYS A 151 6.57 -2.47 18.15
C LYS A 151 5.15 -1.90 18.15
N ALA A 152 4.77 -1.19 17.10
CA ALA A 152 3.40 -0.68 16.96
C ALA A 152 2.43 -1.82 16.63
N LYS A 153 1.19 -1.73 17.10
CA LYS A 153 0.09 -2.52 16.51
C LYS A 153 -0.30 -1.90 15.17
N GLN A 154 -0.75 -2.73 14.24
CA GLN A 154 -1.24 -2.27 12.95
C GLN A 154 -2.66 -2.79 12.69
N TYR A 155 -3.38 -2.02 11.91
CA TYR A 155 -4.67 -2.38 11.32
C TYR A 155 -4.65 -1.84 9.88
N THR A 156 -5.49 -2.41 9.03
CA THR A 156 -5.59 -2.01 7.63
C THR A 156 -7.02 -1.62 7.29
N TYR A 157 -7.14 -0.73 6.33
CA TYR A 157 -8.37 -0.43 5.64
C TYR A 157 -8.01 0.13 4.25
N SER A 158 -8.92 -0.03 3.29
CA SER A 158 -8.83 0.59 1.97
C SER A 158 -9.93 1.65 1.83
N TYR A 159 -9.66 2.68 1.04
CA TYR A 159 -10.59 3.79 0.80
C TYR A 159 -10.32 4.44 -0.57
N GLY A 160 -11.16 5.41 -0.94
CA GLY A 160 -11.06 6.16 -2.19
C GLY A 160 -11.85 5.53 -3.34
N ASN A 161 -11.66 6.07 -4.54
CA ASN A 161 -12.32 5.59 -5.76
C ASN A 161 -11.97 4.12 -6.06
N CYS A 162 -10.84 3.67 -5.51
CA CYS A 162 -10.40 2.30 -5.63
C CYS A 162 -10.49 1.45 -4.37
N ASN A 163 -11.73 1.27 -3.92
CA ASN A 163 -12.08 0.46 -2.77
C ASN A 163 -12.98 -0.73 -3.12
N ASP A 164 -12.66 -1.43 -4.21
CA ASP A 164 -13.35 -2.65 -4.62
C ASP A 164 -12.60 -3.88 -4.11
N HIS A 165 -13.23 -4.69 -3.25
CA HIS A 165 -12.61 -5.88 -2.64
C HIS A 165 -12.17 -6.94 -3.66
N ARG A 166 -12.68 -6.89 -4.89
CA ARG A 166 -12.27 -7.76 -5.99
C ARG A 166 -10.93 -7.34 -6.61
N VAL A 167 -10.57 -6.06 -6.44
CA VAL A 167 -9.35 -5.46 -6.97
C VAL A 167 -8.32 -5.28 -5.87
N VAL A 168 -8.73 -4.73 -4.73
CA VAL A 168 -7.85 -4.35 -3.62
C VAL A 168 -8.18 -5.23 -2.42
N GLN A 169 -7.18 -5.95 -1.95
CA GLN A 169 -7.25 -6.79 -0.76
C GLN A 169 -6.18 -6.33 0.20
N THR A 170 -6.55 -6.18 1.48
CA THR A 170 -5.59 -5.86 2.54
C THR A 170 -5.86 -6.74 3.74
N ALA A 171 -4.80 -7.16 4.42
CA ALA A 171 -4.89 -7.94 5.65
C ALA A 171 -3.75 -7.55 6.60
N CYS A 172 -3.98 -7.67 7.89
CA CYS A 172 -2.93 -7.56 8.90
C CYS A 172 -2.91 -8.80 9.78
N HIS A 173 -1.71 -9.22 10.17
CA HIS A 173 -1.46 -10.18 11.23
C HIS A 173 -0.46 -9.58 12.23
N ASP A 174 -0.04 -10.35 13.24
CA ASP A 174 0.77 -9.84 14.38
C ASP A 174 2.13 -9.21 14.00
N GLU A 175 2.61 -9.43 12.78
CA GLU A 175 3.96 -9.05 12.34
C GLU A 175 4.03 -8.23 11.05
N ALA A 176 2.95 -8.18 10.28
CA ALA A 176 2.89 -7.39 9.07
C ALA A 176 1.46 -7.13 8.63
N CYS A 177 1.32 -6.09 7.81
CA CYS A 177 0.18 -5.90 6.94
C CYS A 177 0.57 -6.14 5.49
N THR A 178 -0.33 -6.72 4.72
CA THR A 178 -0.17 -6.96 3.30
C THR A 178 -1.24 -6.20 2.53
N ASN A 179 -0.87 -5.73 1.34
CA ASN A 179 -1.84 -5.36 0.32
C ASN A 179 -1.58 -6.17 -0.95
N ALA A 180 -2.65 -6.41 -1.68
CA ALA A 180 -2.66 -7.05 -2.98
C ALA A 180 -3.63 -6.28 -3.88
N ILE A 181 -3.17 -5.94 -5.08
CA ILE A 181 -3.91 -5.19 -6.08
C ILE A 181 -3.91 -6.01 -7.36
N ASN A 182 -5.09 -6.29 -7.90
CA ASN A 182 -5.32 -6.95 -9.18
C ASN A 182 -4.35 -8.12 -9.46
N LEU A 183 -4.27 -9.13 -8.57
CA LEU A 183 -3.34 -10.25 -8.69
C LEU A 183 -3.56 -11.18 -9.91
N GLY A 184 -4.42 -10.79 -10.85
CA GLY A 184 -4.96 -11.66 -11.89
C GLY A 184 -6.09 -12.53 -11.33
N GLY A 185 -7.09 -12.82 -12.16
CA GLY A 185 -8.26 -13.60 -11.75
C GLY A 185 -9.47 -12.76 -11.31
N ILE A 186 -9.52 -11.48 -11.69
CA ILE A 186 -10.77 -10.71 -11.57
C ILE A 186 -11.79 -11.35 -12.51
N ALA A 187 -12.84 -11.91 -11.94
CA ALA A 187 -13.93 -12.47 -12.72
C ALA A 187 -14.66 -11.38 -13.52
N PRO A 188 -15.22 -11.71 -14.69
CA PRO A 188 -16.09 -10.81 -15.42
C PRO A 188 -17.19 -10.25 -14.52
N SER A 189 -17.54 -8.97 -14.68
CA SER A 189 -18.57 -8.32 -13.85
C SER A 189 -19.96 -8.95 -13.99
N ASN A 190 -20.20 -9.71 -15.06
CA ASN A 190 -21.42 -10.45 -15.33
C ASN A 190 -21.38 -11.92 -14.90
N ALA A 191 -20.27 -12.41 -14.35
CA ALA A 191 -20.17 -13.80 -13.90
C ALA A 191 -21.06 -14.02 -12.67
N PHE A 192 -21.67 -15.21 -12.57
CA PHE A 192 -22.59 -15.53 -11.49
C PHE A 192 -21.85 -15.66 -10.15
N GLU A 193 -22.23 -14.82 -9.18
CA GLU A 193 -21.66 -14.86 -7.84
C GLU A 193 -22.43 -15.83 -6.93
N VAL A 194 -21.70 -16.80 -6.37
CA VAL A 194 -22.26 -17.74 -5.38
C VAL A 194 -22.40 -17.01 -4.06
N PRO A 195 -23.62 -16.89 -3.50
CA PRO A 195 -23.84 -16.14 -2.28
C PRO A 195 -23.13 -16.80 -1.10
N LEU A 196 -22.36 -16.00 -0.36
CA LEU A 196 -21.71 -16.41 0.89
C LEU A 196 -22.56 -16.02 2.10
N ILE A 197 -22.61 -16.92 3.07
CA ILE A 197 -23.15 -16.65 4.41
C ILE A 197 -22.00 -16.91 5.39
N ASN A 198 -21.74 -15.93 6.26
CA ASN A 198 -20.64 -15.96 7.21
C ASN A 198 -20.56 -17.32 7.95
N GLU A 199 -19.37 -17.91 7.99
CA GLU A 199 -19.03 -19.18 8.65
C GLU A 199 -19.75 -20.44 8.13
N ARG A 200 -20.61 -20.34 7.10
CA ARG A 200 -21.25 -21.51 6.49
C ARG A 200 -20.40 -22.13 5.41
N ASN A 201 -20.51 -23.45 5.26
CA ASN A 201 -19.84 -24.15 4.16
C ASN A 201 -20.57 -23.87 2.82
N ILE A 202 -19.81 -23.82 1.73
CA ILE A 202 -20.38 -23.96 0.38
C ILE A 202 -20.39 -25.44 0.01
N SER A 203 -21.57 -26.01 -0.17
CA SER A 203 -21.73 -27.43 -0.50
C SER A 203 -21.42 -27.73 -1.98
N VAL A 204 -21.09 -28.99 -2.27
CA VAL A 204 -20.96 -29.48 -3.65
C VAL A 204 -22.23 -29.24 -4.45
N GLN A 205 -23.41 -29.41 -3.83
CA GLN A 205 -24.71 -29.24 -4.47
C GLN A 205 -24.95 -27.79 -4.89
N THR A 206 -24.58 -26.83 -4.04
CA THR A 206 -24.68 -25.39 -4.33
C THR A 206 -23.86 -25.02 -5.57
N LEU A 207 -22.58 -25.43 -5.61
CA LEU A 207 -21.72 -25.14 -6.76
C LEU A 207 -22.17 -25.91 -8.00
N SER A 208 -22.60 -27.15 -7.85
CA SER A 208 -23.08 -27.96 -8.96
C SER A 208 -24.33 -27.39 -9.61
N HIS A 209 -25.26 -26.86 -8.82
CA HIS A 209 -26.48 -26.27 -9.35
C HIS A 209 -26.20 -24.98 -10.11
N ALA A 210 -25.27 -24.17 -9.64
CA ALA A 210 -24.83 -22.95 -10.33
C ALA A 210 -24.09 -23.29 -11.64
N LEU A 211 -23.11 -24.21 -11.59
CA LEU A 211 -22.33 -24.63 -12.75
C LEU A 211 -23.12 -25.40 -13.82
N LYS A 212 -24.33 -25.88 -13.52
CA LYS A 212 -25.24 -26.42 -14.54
C LYS A 212 -25.89 -25.35 -15.43
N LYS A 213 -25.88 -24.10 -14.98
CA LYS A 213 -26.53 -22.97 -15.65
C LYS A 213 -25.53 -21.97 -16.20
N GLU A 214 -24.37 -21.89 -15.56
CA GLU A 214 -23.35 -20.87 -15.79
C GLU A 214 -22.02 -21.57 -16.11
N ASP A 215 -21.35 -21.13 -17.18
CA ASP A 215 -20.03 -21.64 -17.55
C ASP A 215 -18.94 -21.22 -16.56
N LEU A 216 -19.20 -20.16 -15.78
CA LEU A 216 -18.32 -19.62 -14.77
C LEU A 216 -19.13 -19.21 -13.53
N VAL A 217 -18.68 -19.68 -12.37
CA VAL A 217 -19.17 -19.21 -11.07
C VAL A 217 -18.03 -18.56 -10.30
N VAL A 218 -18.38 -17.57 -9.51
CA VAL A 218 -17.42 -16.77 -8.75
C VAL A 218 -17.77 -16.86 -7.27
N ILE A 219 -16.74 -17.01 -6.43
CA ILE A 219 -16.87 -16.95 -4.98
C ILE A 219 -16.02 -15.78 -4.51
N HIS A 220 -16.64 -14.74 -3.96
CA HIS A 220 -15.95 -13.57 -3.41
C HIS A 220 -15.98 -13.61 -1.89
N SER A 221 -14.88 -14.07 -1.26
CA SER A 221 -14.75 -14.04 0.20
C SER A 221 -14.10 -12.75 0.68
N TYR A 222 -14.67 -12.13 1.70
CA TYR A 222 -14.12 -10.96 2.40
C TYR A 222 -14.55 -10.96 3.87
N ASP A 223 -14.03 -10.02 4.66
CA ASP A 223 -14.35 -9.92 6.09
C ASP A 223 -15.87 -9.82 6.33
N GLY A 224 -16.39 -10.70 7.19
CA GLY A 224 -17.82 -10.83 7.46
C GLY A 224 -18.62 -11.61 6.40
N HIS A 225 -18.00 -11.97 5.28
CA HIS A 225 -18.61 -12.71 4.17
C HIS A 225 -17.65 -13.79 3.65
N TRP A 226 -17.45 -14.85 4.45
CA TRP A 226 -16.58 -15.97 4.11
C TRP A 226 -17.21 -17.32 4.44
N ALA A 227 -16.74 -18.38 3.77
CA ALA A 227 -17.18 -19.75 4.01
C ALA A 227 -16.11 -20.55 4.75
N LYS A 228 -16.53 -21.36 5.73
CA LYS A 228 -15.59 -22.19 6.52
C LYS A 228 -14.89 -23.26 5.68
N ASN A 229 -15.64 -23.89 4.77
CA ASN A 229 -15.10 -24.83 3.78
C ASN A 229 -15.84 -24.64 2.46
N ILE A 230 -15.13 -24.85 1.35
CA ILE A 230 -15.66 -24.80 -0.02
C ILE A 230 -15.45 -26.17 -0.65
N PHE A 231 -16.54 -26.89 -0.93
CA PHE A 231 -16.49 -28.24 -1.49
C PHE A 231 -16.77 -28.21 -2.99
N PHE A 232 -15.73 -28.39 -3.81
CA PHE A 232 -15.86 -28.39 -5.26
C PHE A 232 -16.48 -29.70 -5.79
N PRO A 233 -17.30 -29.65 -6.85
CA PRO A 233 -17.78 -30.84 -7.54
C PRO A 233 -16.63 -31.59 -8.23
N GLN A 234 -16.82 -32.91 -8.41
CA GLN A 234 -15.84 -33.72 -9.12
C GLN A 234 -15.79 -33.39 -10.62
N ALA A 235 -14.60 -33.46 -11.21
CA ALA A 235 -14.41 -33.33 -12.65
C ALA A 235 -15.27 -34.36 -13.41
N GLY A 236 -16.07 -33.90 -14.38
CA GLY A 236 -16.99 -34.74 -15.15
C GLY A 236 -18.41 -34.87 -14.59
N ALA A 237 -18.74 -34.19 -13.49
CA ALA A 237 -20.12 -34.11 -12.97
C ALA A 237 -21.07 -33.26 -13.84
N PHE A 238 -20.51 -32.51 -14.80
CA PHE A 238 -21.20 -31.68 -15.77
C PHE A 238 -20.72 -32.13 -17.17
N LYS A 239 -21.39 -33.15 -17.70
CA LYS A 239 -21.29 -33.55 -19.11
C LYS A 239 -22.64 -33.27 -19.77
#